data_AF-A0A432I299-F1
#
_entry.id   AF-A0A432I299-F1
#
_cell.length_a   1.000
_cell.length_b   1.000
_cell.length_c   1.000
_cell.angle_alpha   90.00
_cell.angle_beta   90.00
_cell.angle_gamma   90.00
#
_symmetry.space_group_name_H-M   'P 1'
#
loop_
_entity.id
_entity.type
_entity.pdbx_description
1 polymer ?
#
loop_
_entity_poly.entity_id
_entity_poly.type
_entity_poly.pdbx_seq_one_letter_code
_entity_poly.pdbx_strand_id
1 'polypeptide(L)'
;MLVTGSSPEELASMTVAQLKQLCRDAGLKVSGLKRELVDRLHFAAIADDTDALILDDEDVEPVVEEVQEVTAELDASREAKVAQLRERLLSEMEKQREVEAEGEVLEAEILEADVLDAEFDDEPFEADLLDADIIEVEEVFKPKAVSPLDAAAQVSRSTRNVLTRPSTLAVLVVLSLLAGGGYWYYTTNLDPFIADPTTYGDRMDFGINSGSLDIEGEEMVRAFDDATGGALQDVCTEMQISFTGVGHVAVARGTTSQLIDGSDTELIGAVRAQGPYGRTFLAVEQELEHSLSATFSGKTLVLDQCSTSFERSGYAFDQTTTTWTEVTDKTLLRSDSEVSLERDGVINRNRAVSYGLPTASLTEFLPELLLPLKPVDLHNLFGNALLKPGNTGANDGWTWTVGDVIPTSDNLGLKVYVKNTDVEQCLGHAQMTLHVIPGSPWPVMQQVDMKI
;
A
#
# COMPACT_ATOMS: atom_id res chain seq x y z
N MET A 1 -44.27 8.73 28.64
CA MET A 1 -45.55 8.21 28.11
C MET A 1 -45.38 8.13 26.61
N LEU A 2 -44.79 7.03 26.13
CA LEU A 2 -44.62 6.78 24.70
C LEU A 2 -45.95 6.25 24.16
N VAL A 3 -46.47 6.86 23.10
CA VAL A 3 -47.71 6.46 22.45
C VAL A 3 -47.39 5.24 21.60
N THR A 4 -47.51 4.05 22.18
CA THR A 4 -47.52 2.79 21.45
C THR A 4 -48.88 2.65 20.76
N GLY A 5 -48.90 2.57 19.43
CA GLY A 5 -50.07 2.06 18.68
C GLY A 5 -50.73 3.00 17.67
N SER A 6 -50.08 4.04 17.14
CA SER A 6 -50.64 4.78 16.00
C SER A 6 -50.47 4.01 14.70
N SER A 7 -51.59 3.68 14.04
CA SER A 7 -51.60 2.94 12.78
C SER A 7 -51.03 3.78 11.61
N PRO A 8 -50.49 3.16 10.54
CA PRO A 8 -49.89 3.90 9.41
C PRO A 8 -50.86 4.88 8.73
N GLU A 9 -52.16 4.59 8.75
CA GLU A 9 -53.20 5.49 8.22
C GLU A 9 -53.39 6.75 9.10
N GLU A 10 -53.23 6.62 10.42
CA GLU A 10 -53.31 7.76 11.34
C GLU A 10 -52.10 8.69 11.18
N LEU A 11 -50.89 8.14 11.05
CA LEU A 11 -49.67 8.92 10.81
C LEU A 11 -49.73 9.70 9.48
N ALA A 12 -50.32 9.10 8.43
CA ALA A 12 -50.52 9.77 7.15
C ALA A 12 -51.51 10.96 7.24
N SER A 13 -52.46 10.91 8.16
CA SER A 13 -53.47 11.97 8.36
C SER A 13 -52.95 13.19 9.13
N MET A 14 -51.84 13.05 9.87
CA MET A 14 -51.30 14.12 10.72
C MET A 14 -50.63 15.25 9.93
N THR A 15 -50.54 16.43 10.56
CA THR A 15 -49.79 17.55 9.98
C THR A 15 -48.29 17.36 10.11
N VAL A 16 -47.50 17.99 9.22
CA VAL A 16 -46.02 17.92 9.27
C VAL A 16 -45.47 18.40 10.61
N ALA A 17 -46.11 19.38 11.25
CA ALA A 17 -45.70 19.86 12.57
C ALA A 17 -45.85 18.79 13.67
N GLN A 18 -46.95 18.03 13.65
CA GLN A 18 -47.20 16.93 14.58
C GLN A 18 -46.24 15.76 14.35
N LEU A 19 -45.98 15.40 13.10
CA LEU A 19 -45.02 14.35 12.75
C LEU A 19 -43.59 14.70 13.20
N LYS A 20 -43.18 15.96 13.05
CA LYS A 20 -41.89 16.43 13.58
C LYS A 20 -41.83 16.41 15.11
N GLN A 21 -42.94 16.64 15.79
CA GLN A 21 -43.02 16.51 17.25
C GLN A 21 -42.80 15.06 17.66
N LEU A 22 -43.51 14.12 17.02
CA LEU A 22 -43.38 12.68 17.28
C LEU A 22 -41.97 12.15 16.98
N CYS A 23 -41.35 12.61 15.89
CA CYS A 23 -39.95 12.26 15.61
C CYS A 23 -39.01 12.78 16.71
N ARG A 24 -39.20 14.01 17.22
CA ARG A 24 -38.40 14.54 18.35
C ARG A 24 -38.57 13.72 19.61
N ASP A 25 -39.81 13.37 19.94
CA ASP A 25 -40.14 12.61 21.16
C ASP A 25 -39.60 11.16 21.09
N ALA A 26 -39.46 10.62 19.87
CA ALA A 26 -38.86 9.31 19.60
C ALA A 26 -37.33 9.35 19.34
N GLY A 27 -36.67 10.52 19.46
CA GLY A 27 -35.24 10.67 19.19
C GLY A 27 -34.83 10.54 17.71
N LEU A 28 -35.79 10.65 16.79
CA LEU A 28 -35.62 10.50 15.34
C LEU A 28 -35.40 11.86 14.65
N LYS A 29 -34.67 11.84 13.51
CA LYS A 29 -34.43 13.04 12.68
C LYS A 29 -35.75 13.71 12.27
N VAL A 30 -35.81 15.05 12.26
CA VAL A 30 -37.04 15.83 12.00
C VAL A 30 -37.07 16.58 10.67
N SER A 31 -36.05 16.41 9.86
CA SER A 31 -36.00 16.92 8.49
C SER A 31 -36.58 15.91 7.50
N GLY A 32 -37.12 16.43 6.40
CA GLY A 32 -37.67 15.62 5.31
C GLY A 32 -39.07 16.02 4.86
N LEU A 33 -39.50 15.40 3.78
CA LEU A 33 -40.88 15.48 3.28
C LEU A 33 -41.84 14.75 4.23
N LYS A 34 -43.14 15.09 4.16
CA LYS A 34 -44.16 14.46 5.04
C LYS A 34 -44.12 12.92 4.99
N ARG A 35 -43.91 12.34 3.81
CA ARG A 35 -43.83 10.89 3.61
C ARG A 35 -42.63 10.28 4.35
N GLU A 36 -41.46 10.91 4.28
CA GLU A 36 -40.24 10.43 4.94
C GLU A 36 -40.35 10.45 6.47
N LEU A 37 -41.09 11.42 7.04
CA LEU A 37 -41.37 11.47 8.48
C LEU A 37 -42.31 10.32 8.91
N VAL A 38 -43.30 9.98 8.08
CA VAL A 38 -44.22 8.87 8.34
C VAL A 38 -43.49 7.53 8.23
N ASP A 39 -42.68 7.33 7.19
CA ASP A 39 -41.92 6.10 6.97
C ASP A 39 -40.93 5.85 8.13
N ARG A 40 -40.28 6.90 8.62
CA ARG A 40 -39.34 6.84 9.75
C ARG A 40 -40.02 6.46 11.07
N LEU A 41 -41.20 7.01 11.34
CA LEU A 41 -42.00 6.67 12.53
C LEU A 41 -42.55 5.25 12.46
N HIS A 42 -42.97 4.81 11.27
CA HIS A 42 -43.46 3.45 11.05
C HIS A 42 -42.36 2.39 11.23
N PHE A 43 -41.17 2.65 10.70
CA PHE A 43 -40.03 1.73 10.86
C PHE A 43 -39.60 1.61 12.33
N ALA A 44 -39.58 2.72 13.06
CA ALA A 44 -39.26 2.72 14.49
C ALA A 44 -40.28 1.91 15.32
N ALA A 45 -41.56 1.91 14.95
CA ALA A 45 -42.59 1.12 15.62
C ALA A 45 -42.43 -0.39 15.41
N ILE A 46 -41.95 -0.82 14.23
CA ILE A 46 -41.71 -2.25 13.93
C ILE A 46 -40.50 -2.76 14.69
N ALA A 47 -39.45 -1.94 14.81
CA ALA A 47 -38.22 -2.34 15.52
C ALA A 47 -38.46 -2.60 17.02
N ASP A 48 -39.40 -1.88 17.64
CA ASP A 48 -39.77 -2.04 19.05
C ASP A 48 -40.60 -3.33 19.31
N ASP A 49 -41.36 -3.80 18.32
CA ASP A 49 -42.15 -5.04 18.40
C ASP A 49 -41.31 -6.32 18.19
N THR A 50 -40.12 -6.22 17.57
CA THR A 50 -39.26 -7.37 17.25
C THR A 50 -38.39 -7.89 18.41
N ASP A 51 -38.29 -7.14 19.52
CA ASP A 51 -37.51 -7.54 20.71
C ASP A 51 -38.19 -8.63 21.56
N ALA A 52 -39.35 -9.15 21.13
CA ALA A 52 -40.14 -10.15 21.86
C ALA A 52 -40.09 -11.58 21.32
N LEU A 53 -39.22 -11.91 20.35
CA LEU A 53 -39.12 -13.25 19.75
C LEU A 53 -37.73 -13.88 19.96
N ILE A 54 -37.43 -14.28 21.19
CA ILE A 54 -36.42 -15.30 21.50
C ILE A 54 -37.18 -16.63 21.60
N LEU A 55 -36.86 -17.58 20.71
CA LEU A 55 -37.31 -18.97 20.80
C LEU A 55 -36.12 -19.83 21.25
N ASP A 56 -36.39 -20.66 22.26
CA ASP A 56 -35.49 -21.49 23.05
C ASP A 56 -34.55 -22.41 22.23
N ASP A 57 -33.31 -22.51 22.71
CA ASP A 57 -32.26 -23.45 22.29
C ASP A 57 -32.54 -24.89 22.73
N GLU A 58 -32.34 -25.88 21.85
CA GLU A 58 -32.09 -27.28 22.24
C GLU A 58 -30.74 -27.78 21.68
N ASP A 59 -29.92 -28.21 22.63
CA ASP A 59 -28.68 -28.99 22.63
C ASP A 59 -28.21 -29.70 21.35
N VAL A 60 -27.05 -29.28 20.82
CA VAL A 60 -26.07 -30.17 20.16
C VAL A 60 -24.65 -29.69 20.49
N GLU A 61 -23.91 -30.45 21.31
CA GLU A 61 -22.46 -30.26 21.45
C GLU A 61 -21.71 -30.79 20.21
N PRO A 62 -20.66 -30.07 19.75
CA PRO A 62 -19.50 -30.76 19.22
C PRO A 62 -18.18 -30.33 19.87
N VAL A 63 -17.43 -31.35 20.23
CA VAL A 63 -16.05 -31.36 20.75
C VAL A 63 -15.07 -30.78 19.73
N VAL A 64 -14.45 -29.62 20.01
CA VAL A 64 -13.18 -29.14 19.40
C VAL A 64 -12.64 -27.92 20.18
N GLU A 65 -11.94 -28.12 21.30
CA GLU A 65 -11.25 -27.02 22.02
C GLU A 65 -9.72 -26.98 21.78
N GLU A 66 -9.06 -28.10 21.47
CA GLU A 66 -7.58 -28.14 21.50
C GLU A 66 -6.87 -27.55 20.26
N VAL A 67 -7.54 -27.30 19.13
CA VAL A 67 -6.89 -26.78 17.91
C VAL A 67 -6.97 -25.26 17.81
N GLN A 68 -7.93 -24.63 18.49
CA GLN A 68 -8.24 -23.21 18.37
C GLN A 68 -7.28 -22.32 19.18
N GLU A 69 -6.81 -22.83 20.33
CA GLU A 69 -5.93 -22.10 21.25
C GLU A 69 -4.53 -21.89 20.66
N VAL A 70 -3.99 -22.90 19.96
CA VAL A 70 -2.63 -22.85 19.38
C VAL A 70 -2.53 -21.83 18.22
N THR A 71 -3.60 -21.62 17.45
CA THR A 71 -3.63 -20.60 16.40
C THR A 71 -3.87 -19.19 16.95
N ALA A 72 -4.73 -19.05 17.96
CA ALA A 72 -4.99 -17.75 18.59
C ALA A 72 -3.73 -17.20 19.30
N GLU A 73 -2.95 -18.06 19.96
CA GLU A 73 -1.68 -17.66 20.57
C GLU A 73 -0.62 -17.27 19.51
N LEU A 74 -0.58 -17.97 18.36
CA LEU A 74 0.32 -17.64 17.27
C LEU A 74 -0.05 -16.31 16.60
N ASP A 75 -1.35 -16.06 16.41
CA ASP A 75 -1.85 -14.81 15.84
C ASP A 75 -1.64 -13.63 16.81
N ALA A 76 -1.92 -13.81 18.11
CA ALA A 76 -1.64 -12.79 19.13
C ALA A 76 -0.14 -12.50 19.27
N SER A 77 0.72 -13.52 19.23
CA SER A 77 2.17 -13.33 19.25
C SER A 77 2.68 -12.64 17.99
N ARG A 78 2.04 -12.86 16.84
CA ARG A 78 2.38 -12.23 15.56
C ARG A 78 1.90 -10.77 15.55
N GLU A 79 0.71 -10.48 16.06
CA GLU A 79 0.18 -9.12 16.23
C GLU A 79 1.03 -8.28 17.18
N ALA A 80 1.48 -8.86 18.30
CA ALA A 80 2.39 -8.16 19.22
C ALA A 80 3.72 -7.78 18.55
N LYS A 81 4.22 -8.61 17.62
CA LYS A 81 5.44 -8.33 16.86
C LYS A 81 5.22 -7.26 15.79
N VAL A 82 4.04 -7.24 15.16
CA VAL A 82 3.61 -6.18 14.24
C VAL A 82 3.50 -4.84 14.98
N ALA A 83 2.86 -4.81 16.15
CA ALA A 83 2.77 -3.60 16.97
C ALA A 83 4.16 -3.02 17.32
N GLN A 84 5.12 -3.88 17.66
CA GLN A 84 6.52 -3.47 17.91
C GLN A 84 7.21 -2.94 16.65
N LEU A 85 6.95 -3.52 15.47
CA LEU A 85 7.49 -3.06 14.20
C LEU A 85 6.91 -1.69 13.80
N ARG A 86 5.61 -1.48 14.04
CA ARG A 86 4.93 -0.19 13.83
C ARG A 86 5.54 0.91 14.70
N GLU A 87 5.78 0.64 15.98
CA GLU A 87 6.45 1.59 16.88
C GLU A 87 7.88 1.91 16.41
N ARG A 88 8.62 0.89 15.95
CA ARG A 88 9.95 1.08 15.37
C ARG A 88 9.89 1.96 14.11
N LEU A 89 8.94 1.71 13.22
CA LEU A 89 8.79 2.47 11.97
C LEU A 89 8.47 3.94 12.25
N LEU A 90 7.56 4.21 13.19
CA LEU A 90 7.28 5.57 13.67
C LEU A 90 8.55 6.26 14.18
N SER A 91 9.35 5.56 14.99
CA SER A 91 10.61 6.11 15.52
C SER A 91 11.66 6.37 14.45
N GLU A 92 11.64 5.61 13.35
CA GLU A 92 12.57 5.74 12.24
C GLU A 92 12.18 6.91 11.32
N MET A 93 10.87 7.11 11.10
CA MET A 93 10.34 8.29 10.43
C MET A 93 10.66 9.58 11.20
N GLU A 94 10.55 9.57 12.54
CA GLU A 94 10.93 10.72 13.37
C GLU A 94 12.42 11.08 13.21
N LYS A 95 13.31 10.08 13.24
CA LYS A 95 14.75 10.30 13.02
C LYS A 95 15.05 10.86 11.63
N GLN A 96 14.37 10.35 10.60
CA GLN A 96 14.58 10.82 9.23
C GLN A 96 14.17 12.29 9.07
N ARG A 97 13.09 12.71 9.75
CA ARG A 97 12.65 14.11 9.83
C ARG A 97 13.67 15.02 10.53
N GLU A 98 14.35 14.54 11.57
CA GLU A 98 15.43 15.29 12.24
C GLU A 98 16.65 15.47 11.33
N VAL A 99 17.03 14.43 10.58
CA VAL A 99 18.17 14.48 9.63
C VAL A 99 17.91 15.44 8.47
N GLU A 100 16.69 15.45 7.92
CA GLU A 100 16.32 16.41 6.87
C GLU A 100 16.32 17.87 7.37
N ALA A 101 15.97 18.09 8.64
CA ALA A 101 16.01 19.43 9.26
C ALA A 101 17.45 19.92 9.54
N GLU A 102 18.40 19.02 9.79
CA GLU A 102 19.81 19.36 10.00
C GLU A 102 20.62 19.42 8.68
N GLY A 103 20.09 18.87 7.58
CA GLY A 103 20.73 18.79 6.27
C GLY A 103 20.84 20.10 5.48
N GLU A 104 20.18 21.18 5.89
CA GLU A 104 20.23 22.48 5.21
C GLU A 104 21.53 23.29 5.51
N VAL A 105 22.46 22.76 6.31
CA VAL A 105 23.64 23.51 6.80
C VAL A 105 24.98 22.86 6.51
N LEU A 106 25.18 22.27 5.32
CA LEU A 106 26.52 21.91 4.83
C LEU A 106 26.63 22.22 3.33
N GLU A 107 26.83 23.50 3.00
CA GLU A 107 27.40 23.88 1.70
C GLU A 107 28.79 23.25 1.57
N ALA A 108 28.90 22.29 0.67
CA ALA A 108 30.16 21.63 0.34
C ALA A 108 31.11 22.64 -0.34
N GLU A 109 32.20 22.97 0.35
CA GLU A 109 33.39 23.60 -0.20
C GLU A 109 34.03 22.65 -1.24
N ILE A 110 33.80 22.93 -2.52
CA ILE A 110 34.43 22.22 -3.64
C ILE A 110 35.88 22.70 -3.73
N LEU A 111 36.83 21.85 -3.37
CA LEU A 111 38.25 22.02 -3.67
C LEU A 111 38.46 21.84 -5.18
N GLU A 112 38.73 22.94 -5.88
CA GLU A 112 39.24 22.93 -7.26
C GLU A 112 40.57 22.16 -7.32
N ALA A 113 40.58 21.08 -8.09
CA ALA A 113 41.80 20.41 -8.53
C ALA A 113 42.05 20.80 -10.00
N ASP A 114 43.12 21.55 -10.23
CA ASP A 114 43.62 21.95 -11.54
C ASP A 114 43.86 20.73 -12.45
N VAL A 115 43.13 20.67 -13.55
CA VAL A 115 43.37 19.74 -14.66
C VAL A 115 44.43 20.35 -15.57
N LEU A 116 45.58 19.69 -15.69
CA LEU A 116 46.62 20.01 -16.66
C LEU A 116 46.13 19.65 -18.07
N ASP A 117 46.03 20.66 -18.94
CA ASP A 117 45.80 20.53 -20.37
C ASP A 117 46.92 19.69 -21.02
N ALA A 118 46.55 18.52 -21.52
CA ALA A 118 47.36 17.76 -22.47
C ALA A 118 46.66 17.82 -23.83
N GLU A 119 47.18 18.69 -24.69
CA GLU A 119 46.84 18.83 -26.10
C GLU A 119 47.08 17.49 -26.83
N PHE A 120 46.01 16.86 -27.30
CA PHE A 120 46.08 15.68 -28.17
C PHE A 120 45.86 16.12 -29.62
N ASP A 121 46.89 15.87 -30.43
CA ASP A 121 46.94 16.10 -31.88
C ASP A 121 46.14 15.01 -32.61
N ASP A 122 45.25 15.43 -33.52
CA ASP A 122 44.40 14.55 -34.33
C ASP A 122 45.19 13.98 -35.52
N GLU A 123 45.70 12.75 -35.39
CA GLU A 123 46.05 11.92 -36.56
C GLU A 123 45.08 10.72 -36.69
N PRO A 124 44.46 10.51 -37.87
CA PRO A 124 43.58 9.37 -38.09
C PRO A 124 44.40 8.08 -38.32
N PHE A 125 44.33 7.14 -37.39
CA PHE A 125 44.86 5.79 -37.60
C PHE A 125 43.86 4.95 -38.42
N GLU A 126 44.27 4.64 -39.66
CA GLU A 126 43.68 3.58 -40.48
C GLU A 126 43.97 2.18 -39.90
N ALA A 127 43.05 1.28 -40.25
CA ALA A 127 42.87 -0.12 -39.88
C ALA A 127 44.12 -0.99 -39.66
N ASP A 128 44.00 -1.93 -38.71
CA ASP A 128 44.35 -3.33 -39.00
C ASP A 128 43.47 -4.30 -38.20
N LEU A 129 42.80 -5.19 -38.93
CA LEU A 129 42.05 -6.33 -38.43
C LEU A 129 43.05 -7.37 -37.90
N LEU A 130 42.96 -7.71 -36.62
CA LEU A 130 43.62 -8.91 -36.09
C LEU A 130 42.61 -10.07 -36.08
N ASP A 131 42.80 -10.99 -37.03
CA ASP A 131 42.23 -12.32 -37.03
C ASP A 131 42.57 -13.04 -35.71
N ALA A 132 41.53 -13.44 -34.97
CA ALA A 132 41.67 -14.28 -33.79
C ALA A 132 41.72 -15.75 -34.24
N ASP A 133 42.92 -16.32 -34.28
CA ASP A 133 43.10 -17.77 -34.35
C ASP A 133 42.56 -18.42 -33.07
N ILE A 134 41.58 -19.30 -33.25
CA ILE A 134 41.02 -20.17 -32.21
C ILE A 134 42.09 -21.20 -31.85
N ILE A 135 42.65 -21.11 -30.65
CA ILE A 135 43.49 -22.17 -30.08
C ILE A 135 42.57 -23.25 -29.50
N GLU A 136 42.53 -24.41 -30.16
CA GLU A 136 41.96 -25.64 -29.62
C GLU A 136 42.70 -26.03 -28.33
N VAL A 137 41.99 -26.06 -27.21
CA VAL A 137 42.52 -26.49 -25.91
C VAL A 137 42.46 -28.01 -25.85
N GLU A 138 43.60 -28.68 -26.01
CA GLU A 138 43.75 -30.09 -25.70
C GLU A 138 43.77 -30.30 -24.17
N GLU A 139 43.00 -31.29 -23.73
CA GLU A 139 42.85 -31.66 -22.32
C GLU A 139 44.18 -32.08 -21.66
N VAL A 140 44.19 -31.93 -20.32
CA VAL A 140 44.82 -32.77 -19.29
C VAL A 140 45.66 -31.93 -18.34
N PHE A 141 45.11 -31.62 -17.16
CA PHE A 141 45.86 -31.71 -15.90
C PHE A 141 44.89 -31.91 -14.72
N LYS A 142 44.90 -33.10 -14.11
CA LYS A 142 44.30 -33.32 -12.79
C LYS A 142 45.23 -32.73 -11.73
N PRO A 143 44.82 -31.75 -10.91
CA PRO A 143 45.66 -31.30 -9.81
C PRO A 143 45.63 -32.33 -8.68
N LYS A 144 46.80 -32.66 -8.15
CA LYS A 144 46.94 -33.45 -6.92
C LYS A 144 46.77 -32.52 -5.73
N ALA A 145 45.92 -32.90 -4.77
CA ALA A 145 45.71 -32.14 -3.55
C ALA A 145 47.02 -32.01 -2.75
N VAL A 146 47.37 -30.77 -2.38
CA VAL A 146 48.48 -30.46 -1.47
C VAL A 146 47.88 -29.77 -0.23
N SER A 147 48.30 -30.23 0.94
CA SER A 147 47.79 -29.80 2.25
C SER A 147 48.04 -28.30 2.52
N PRO A 148 47.12 -27.60 3.22
CA PRO A 148 47.14 -26.13 3.36
C PRO A 148 48.23 -25.56 4.29
N LEU A 149 49.11 -26.39 4.85
CA LEU A 149 50.07 -25.94 5.88
C LEU A 149 51.47 -25.60 5.37
N ASP A 150 51.85 -26.04 4.16
CA ASP A 150 53.17 -25.73 3.59
C ASP A 150 53.17 -24.52 2.63
N ALA A 151 52.00 -24.06 2.18
CA ALA A 151 51.88 -22.89 1.31
C ALA A 151 52.16 -21.56 2.03
N ALA A 152 51.96 -21.49 3.35
CA ALA A 152 52.18 -20.28 4.15
C ALA A 152 53.67 -20.03 4.47
N ALA A 153 54.53 -21.06 4.47
CA ALA A 153 55.92 -20.94 4.90
C ALA A 153 56.91 -20.52 3.80
N GLN A 154 56.54 -20.58 2.51
CA GLN A 154 57.43 -20.15 1.40
C GLN A 154 57.19 -18.72 0.90
N VAL A 155 56.17 -18.01 1.38
CA VAL A 155 55.79 -16.67 0.86
C VAL A 155 56.64 -15.52 1.44
N SER A 156 57.42 -15.75 2.50
CA SER A 156 58.12 -14.67 3.22
C SER A 156 59.47 -14.22 2.60
N ARG A 157 59.97 -14.86 1.53
CA ARG A 157 61.27 -14.48 0.93
C ARG A 157 61.30 -14.47 -0.59
N SER A 158 60.33 -13.84 -1.26
CA SER A 158 60.54 -13.38 -2.65
C SER A 158 59.51 -12.36 -3.18
N THR A 159 58.93 -11.50 -2.33
CA THR A 159 57.95 -10.50 -2.83
C THR A 159 58.61 -9.30 -3.54
N ARG A 160 59.91 -9.06 -3.34
CA ARG A 160 60.63 -7.94 -3.99
C ARG A 160 61.11 -8.20 -5.42
N ASN A 161 61.29 -9.46 -5.84
CA ASN A 161 61.74 -9.81 -7.21
C ASN A 161 60.60 -10.18 -8.17
N VAL A 162 59.37 -10.34 -7.66
CA VAL A 162 58.17 -10.59 -8.48
C VAL A 162 57.60 -9.29 -9.05
N LEU A 163 57.89 -8.15 -8.41
CA LEU A 163 57.40 -6.84 -8.82
C LEU A 163 58.30 -6.12 -9.85
N THR A 164 59.50 -6.64 -10.13
CA THR A 164 60.50 -5.98 -11.01
C THR A 164 60.58 -6.57 -12.42
N ARG A 165 59.84 -7.63 -12.72
CA ARG A 165 59.76 -8.22 -14.06
C ARG A 165 58.49 -7.71 -14.77
N PRO A 166 58.59 -7.12 -15.98
CA PRO A 166 57.43 -6.57 -16.68
C PRO A 166 56.38 -7.63 -17.03
N SER A 167 56.79 -8.89 -17.25
CA SER A 167 55.88 -10.00 -17.57
C SER A 167 55.05 -10.49 -16.38
N THR A 168 55.55 -10.40 -15.14
CA THR A 168 54.78 -10.80 -13.94
C THR A 168 53.83 -9.70 -13.49
N LEU A 169 54.17 -8.44 -13.76
CA LEU A 169 53.33 -7.28 -13.45
C LEU A 169 52.08 -7.25 -14.34
N ALA A 170 52.21 -7.56 -15.63
CA ALA A 170 51.07 -7.67 -16.55
C ALA A 170 50.06 -8.75 -16.13
N VAL A 171 50.53 -9.94 -15.72
CA VAL A 171 49.66 -11.04 -15.27
C VAL A 171 48.91 -10.67 -13.99
N LEU A 172 49.56 -9.98 -13.06
CA LEU A 172 48.91 -9.50 -11.82
C LEU A 172 47.87 -8.41 -12.11
N VAL A 173 48.12 -7.51 -13.06
CA VAL A 173 47.14 -6.50 -13.48
C VAL A 173 45.92 -7.17 -14.10
N VAL A 174 46.10 -8.14 -15.00
CA VAL A 174 44.99 -8.90 -15.60
C VAL A 174 44.21 -9.67 -14.54
N LEU A 175 44.88 -10.33 -13.59
CA LEU A 175 44.20 -10.99 -12.46
C LEU A 175 43.45 -10.00 -11.57
N SER A 176 44.00 -8.79 -11.35
CA SER A 176 43.31 -7.76 -10.58
C SER A 176 42.13 -7.14 -11.31
N LEU A 177 42.19 -7.03 -12.65
CA LEU A 177 41.07 -6.59 -13.48
C LEU A 177 39.99 -7.66 -13.59
N LEU A 178 40.35 -8.94 -13.65
CA LEU A 178 39.38 -10.04 -13.61
C LEU A 178 38.76 -10.20 -12.23
N ALA A 179 39.54 -10.08 -11.16
CA ALA A 179 39.02 -10.13 -9.80
C ALA A 179 38.18 -8.88 -9.47
N GLY A 180 38.67 -7.69 -9.81
CA GLY A 180 37.97 -6.42 -9.58
C GLY A 180 36.76 -6.26 -10.50
N GLY A 181 36.90 -6.57 -11.79
CA GLY A 181 35.81 -6.54 -12.76
C GLY A 181 34.78 -7.63 -12.53
N GLY A 182 35.19 -8.84 -12.12
CA GLY A 182 34.28 -9.93 -11.75
C GLY A 182 33.54 -9.62 -10.45
N TYR A 183 34.21 -9.06 -9.45
CA TYR A 183 33.57 -8.60 -8.22
C TYR A 183 32.59 -7.46 -8.50
N TRP A 184 33.00 -6.45 -9.28
CA TRP A 184 32.13 -5.34 -9.68
C TRP A 184 30.90 -5.82 -10.44
N TYR A 185 31.07 -6.73 -11.41
CA TYR A 185 29.97 -7.33 -12.16
C TYR A 185 29.01 -8.08 -11.24
N TYR A 186 29.51 -8.92 -10.33
CA TYR A 186 28.66 -9.68 -9.41
C TYR A 186 27.88 -8.78 -8.43
N THR A 187 28.48 -7.68 -7.99
CA THR A 187 27.84 -6.76 -7.03
C THR A 187 26.91 -5.71 -7.64
N THR A 188 26.95 -5.52 -8.97
CA THR A 188 26.14 -4.50 -9.66
C THR A 188 25.06 -5.09 -10.57
N ASN A 189 25.12 -6.38 -10.90
CA ASN A 189 24.09 -7.01 -11.72
C ASN A 189 22.99 -7.59 -10.84
N LEU A 190 21.82 -6.97 -10.92
CA LEU A 190 20.58 -7.54 -10.44
C LEU A 190 20.05 -8.53 -11.47
N ASP A 191 19.85 -9.78 -11.05
CA ASP A 191 19.21 -10.79 -11.90
C ASP A 191 17.77 -10.36 -12.24
N PRO A 192 17.34 -10.48 -13.51
CA PRO A 192 15.95 -10.24 -13.87
C PRO A 192 15.01 -11.15 -13.08
N PHE A 193 13.90 -10.61 -12.60
CA PHE A 193 12.96 -11.34 -11.76
C PHE A 193 11.51 -11.06 -12.15
N ILE A 194 10.59 -11.88 -11.67
CA ILE A 194 9.14 -11.69 -11.82
C ILE A 194 8.61 -11.22 -10.47
N ALA A 195 7.60 -10.36 -10.46
CA ALA A 195 6.95 -9.94 -9.23
C ALA A 195 6.22 -11.12 -8.56
N ASP A 196 6.50 -11.31 -7.28
CA ASP A 196 5.86 -12.37 -6.51
C ASP A 196 4.39 -11.99 -6.22
N PRO A 197 3.46 -12.95 -6.33
CA PRO A 197 2.08 -12.72 -5.95
C PRO A 197 1.93 -12.60 -4.44
N THR A 198 0.92 -11.85 -4.01
CA THR A 198 0.48 -11.86 -2.61
C THR A 198 -0.09 -13.24 -2.24
N THR A 199 0.25 -13.71 -1.05
CA THR A 199 -0.16 -15.03 -0.53
C THR A 199 -0.90 -14.90 0.81
N TYR A 200 -1.67 -15.92 1.16
CA TYR A 200 -2.43 -15.94 2.41
C TYR A 200 -1.51 -15.79 3.62
N GLY A 201 -1.80 -14.81 4.49
CA GLY A 201 -1.02 -14.52 5.68
C GLY A 201 0.12 -13.53 5.48
N ASP A 202 0.33 -13.02 4.26
CA ASP A 202 1.27 -11.92 4.02
C ASP A 202 0.79 -10.64 4.70
N ARG A 203 1.74 -9.87 5.23
CA ARG A 203 1.49 -8.61 5.93
C ARG A 203 2.60 -7.62 5.63
N MET A 204 2.28 -6.34 5.59
CA MET A 204 3.25 -5.26 5.43
C MET A 204 2.83 -4.06 6.27
N ASP A 205 3.80 -3.53 7.03
CA ASP A 205 3.73 -2.22 7.66
C ASP A 205 4.47 -1.22 6.77
N PHE A 206 3.91 -0.02 6.60
CA PHE A 206 4.50 1.01 5.77
C PHE A 206 4.28 2.41 6.35
N GLY A 207 5.22 3.31 6.05
CA GLY A 207 5.21 4.70 6.49
C GLY A 207 4.76 5.62 5.35
N ILE A 208 3.98 6.64 5.70
CA ILE A 208 3.58 7.72 4.80
C ILE A 208 4.28 8.99 5.28
N ASN A 209 5.31 9.40 4.55
CA ASN A 209 6.19 10.50 4.95
C ASN A 209 5.64 11.89 4.59
N SER A 210 5.00 12.02 3.43
CA SER A 210 4.51 13.32 2.93
C SER A 210 3.33 13.14 1.97
N GLY A 211 2.14 12.97 2.51
CA GLY A 211 0.90 12.93 1.73
C GLY A 211 0.28 14.30 1.59
N SER A 212 -0.23 14.62 0.40
CA SER A 212 -1.03 15.81 0.12
C SER A 212 -2.24 15.46 -0.74
N LEU A 213 -3.41 15.91 -0.34
CA LEU A 213 -4.66 15.78 -1.10
C LEU A 213 -5.28 17.17 -1.26
N ASP A 214 -5.44 17.60 -2.51
CA ASP A 214 -6.10 18.85 -2.87
C ASP A 214 -7.46 18.54 -3.49
N ILE A 215 -8.51 19.11 -2.92
CA ILE A 215 -9.90 18.94 -3.35
C ILE A 215 -10.45 20.30 -3.77
N GLU A 216 -10.82 20.40 -5.04
CA GLU A 216 -11.42 21.59 -5.63
C GLU A 216 -12.89 21.32 -6.02
N GLY A 217 -13.74 22.32 -5.82
CA GLY A 217 -15.16 22.27 -6.12
C GLY A 217 -16.02 21.97 -4.89
N GLU A 218 -17.14 22.69 -4.76
CA GLU A 218 -18.04 22.57 -3.62
C GLU A 218 -18.63 21.16 -3.48
N GLU A 219 -18.98 20.51 -4.59
CA GLU A 219 -19.56 19.15 -4.58
C GLU A 219 -18.57 18.12 -3.99
N MET A 220 -17.30 18.17 -4.41
CA MET A 220 -16.27 17.25 -3.94
C MET A 220 -15.89 17.50 -2.48
N VAL A 221 -15.79 18.78 -2.07
CA VAL A 221 -15.57 19.14 -0.67
C VAL A 221 -16.70 18.62 0.22
N ARG A 222 -17.97 18.78 -0.22
CA ARG A 222 -19.13 18.26 0.52
C ARG A 222 -19.16 16.74 0.57
N ALA A 223 -18.80 16.07 -0.53
CA ALA A 223 -18.72 14.61 -0.55
C ALA A 223 -17.66 14.08 0.41
N PHE A 224 -16.49 14.72 0.48
CA PHE A 224 -15.45 14.36 1.44
C PHE A 224 -15.88 14.64 2.88
N ASP A 225 -16.55 15.76 3.13
CA ASP A 225 -17.13 16.08 4.45
C ASP A 225 -18.12 15.00 4.89
N ASP A 226 -19.08 14.65 4.05
CA ASP A 226 -20.05 13.57 4.32
C ASP A 226 -19.34 12.22 4.55
N ALA A 227 -18.33 11.92 3.73
CA ALA A 227 -17.51 10.72 3.84
C ALA A 227 -16.73 10.62 5.15
N THR A 228 -16.32 11.74 5.74
CA THR A 228 -15.59 11.81 7.02
C THR A 228 -16.51 12.05 8.22
N GLY A 229 -17.83 11.93 8.04
CA GLY A 229 -18.82 12.05 9.11
C GLY A 229 -19.25 13.48 9.43
N GLY A 230 -19.03 14.43 8.51
CA GLY A 230 -19.52 15.80 8.61
C GLY A 230 -18.68 16.72 9.51
N ALA A 231 -17.38 16.45 9.64
CA ALA A 231 -16.48 17.19 10.53
C ALA A 231 -16.06 18.58 10.00
N LEU A 232 -16.34 18.87 8.74
CA LEU A 232 -15.80 19.97 7.93
C LEU A 232 -16.91 20.81 7.28
N GLN A 233 -18.10 20.86 7.89
CA GLN A 233 -19.30 21.54 7.35
C GLN A 233 -19.10 23.02 7.00
N ASP A 234 -18.16 23.70 7.64
CA ASP A 234 -17.89 25.13 7.41
C ASP A 234 -16.95 25.38 6.22
N VAL A 235 -16.30 24.33 5.69
CA VAL A 235 -15.33 24.41 4.58
C VAL A 235 -16.06 24.55 3.25
N CYS A 236 -15.53 25.38 2.35
CA CYS A 236 -16.14 25.67 1.07
C CYS A 236 -15.11 25.80 -0.06
N THR A 237 -15.54 25.46 -1.27
CA THR A 237 -14.86 25.65 -2.57
C THR A 237 -13.54 24.88 -2.77
N GLU A 238 -12.60 24.96 -1.84
CA GLU A 238 -11.28 24.34 -1.93
C GLU A 238 -10.84 23.86 -0.55
N MET A 239 -10.17 22.72 -0.51
CA MET A 239 -9.60 22.15 0.69
C MET A 239 -8.31 21.42 0.35
N GLN A 240 -7.29 21.64 1.17
CA GLN A 240 -6.03 20.95 1.10
C GLN A 240 -5.81 20.18 2.41
N ILE A 241 -5.35 18.95 2.29
CA ILE A 241 -5.08 18.06 3.40
C ILE A 241 -3.64 17.59 3.26
N SER A 242 -2.80 17.89 4.24
CA SER A 242 -1.50 17.26 4.38
C SER A 242 -1.53 16.23 5.49
N PHE A 243 -0.95 15.06 5.26
CA PHE A 243 -0.99 13.97 6.22
C PHE A 243 0.30 13.14 6.20
N THR A 244 0.62 12.60 7.37
CA THR A 244 1.72 11.67 7.58
C THR A 244 1.27 10.60 8.57
N GLY A 245 1.92 9.44 8.56
CA GLY A 245 1.58 8.39 9.51
C GLY A 245 1.99 7.02 9.02
N VAL A 246 1.26 6.00 9.45
CA VAL A 246 1.56 4.61 9.15
C VAL A 246 0.34 3.90 8.62
N GLY A 247 0.59 2.88 7.82
CA GLY A 247 -0.42 1.95 7.39
C GLY A 247 0.02 0.50 7.57
N HIS A 248 -0.98 -0.36 7.61
CA HIS A 248 -0.83 -1.80 7.71
C HIS A 248 -1.69 -2.44 6.63
N VAL A 249 -1.15 -3.43 5.92
CA VAL A 249 -1.94 -4.29 5.04
C VAL A 249 -1.70 -5.74 5.42
N ALA A 250 -2.78 -6.53 5.47
CA ALA A 250 -2.74 -7.94 5.80
C ALA A 250 -3.67 -8.74 4.89
N VAL A 251 -3.19 -9.88 4.41
CA VAL A 251 -4.02 -10.90 3.76
C VAL A 251 -4.34 -11.97 4.78
N ALA A 252 -5.63 -12.23 5.01
CA ALA A 252 -6.05 -13.23 5.98
C ALA A 252 -5.55 -14.64 5.59
N ARG A 253 -5.39 -15.50 6.60
CA ARG A 253 -5.11 -16.93 6.41
C ARG A 253 -6.21 -17.74 7.08
N GLY A 254 -7.31 -17.94 6.36
CA GLY A 254 -8.44 -18.76 6.80
C GLY A 254 -8.04 -20.21 7.05
N THR A 255 -8.77 -20.85 7.97
CA THR A 255 -8.57 -22.25 8.35
C THR A 255 -9.60 -23.16 7.65
N THR A 256 -9.50 -24.47 7.85
CA THR A 256 -10.42 -25.44 7.24
C THR A 256 -11.88 -25.23 7.63
N SER A 257 -12.17 -24.59 8.76
CA SER A 257 -13.54 -24.26 9.18
C SER A 257 -14.19 -23.17 8.32
N GLN A 258 -13.37 -22.36 7.65
CA GLN A 258 -13.84 -21.30 6.75
C GLN A 258 -14.17 -21.85 5.35
N LEU A 259 -13.72 -23.05 5.02
CA LEU A 259 -13.96 -23.66 3.71
C LEU A 259 -15.42 -24.13 3.59
N ILE A 260 -15.94 -24.18 2.36
CA ILE A 260 -17.27 -24.75 2.10
C ILE A 260 -17.22 -26.28 2.27
N ASP A 261 -16.12 -26.89 1.83
CA ASP A 261 -15.77 -28.29 2.08
C ASP A 261 -14.45 -28.34 2.87
N GLY A 262 -14.50 -28.80 4.11
CA GLY A 262 -13.33 -28.87 5.00
C GLY A 262 -12.30 -29.93 4.60
N SER A 263 -12.58 -30.75 3.59
CA SER A 263 -11.62 -31.71 3.02
C SER A 263 -10.74 -31.13 1.91
N ASP A 264 -11.09 -29.94 1.40
CA ASP A 264 -10.32 -29.27 0.36
C ASP A 264 -9.08 -28.58 0.95
N THR A 265 -7.92 -29.22 0.82
CA THR A 265 -6.67 -28.66 1.33
C THR A 265 -6.03 -27.63 0.40
N GLU A 266 -6.50 -27.52 -0.86
CA GLU A 266 -5.93 -26.59 -1.85
C GLU A 266 -6.40 -25.15 -1.63
N LEU A 267 -7.56 -24.97 -1.00
CA LEU A 267 -8.15 -23.67 -0.72
C LEU A 267 -7.88 -23.15 0.70
N ILE A 268 -7.03 -23.84 1.47
CA ILE A 268 -6.61 -23.39 2.80
C ILE A 268 -6.01 -21.98 2.71
N GLY A 269 -6.50 -21.08 3.56
CA GLY A 269 -6.16 -19.66 3.55
C GLY A 269 -7.33 -18.77 3.09
N ALA A 270 -8.24 -19.27 2.27
CA ALA A 270 -9.45 -18.55 1.91
C ALA A 270 -10.44 -18.44 3.08
N VAL A 271 -11.27 -17.40 3.07
CA VAL A 271 -12.34 -17.18 4.06
C VAL A 271 -13.72 -17.28 3.42
N ARG A 272 -14.73 -17.55 4.24
CA ARG A 272 -16.13 -17.55 3.80
C ARG A 272 -16.67 -16.13 3.77
N ALA A 273 -17.11 -15.66 2.60
CA ALA A 273 -17.71 -14.34 2.46
C ALA A 273 -19.09 -14.41 1.80
N GLN A 274 -19.98 -13.48 2.17
CA GLN A 274 -21.26 -13.30 1.49
C GLN A 274 -21.12 -12.29 0.36
N GLY A 275 -21.54 -12.66 -0.85
CA GLY A 275 -21.63 -11.76 -1.99
C GLY A 275 -22.92 -10.92 -2.00
N PRO A 276 -23.10 -10.02 -2.99
CA PRO A 276 -24.20 -9.06 -3.09
C PRO A 276 -25.63 -9.65 -3.01
N TYR A 277 -25.80 -10.93 -3.36
CA TYR A 277 -27.10 -11.61 -3.38
C TYR A 277 -27.28 -12.60 -2.22
N GLY A 278 -26.49 -12.46 -1.14
CA GLY A 278 -26.55 -13.34 0.04
C GLY A 278 -26.01 -14.76 -0.20
N ARG A 279 -25.41 -15.01 -1.37
CA ARG A 279 -24.72 -16.27 -1.66
C ARG A 279 -23.38 -16.31 -0.96
N THR A 280 -22.98 -17.49 -0.52
CA THR A 280 -21.70 -17.72 0.12
C THR A 280 -20.65 -18.09 -0.93
N PHE A 281 -19.48 -17.46 -0.84
CA PHE A 281 -18.32 -17.69 -1.68
C PHE A 281 -17.07 -17.92 -0.83
N LEU A 282 -16.04 -18.47 -1.45
CA LEU A 282 -14.68 -18.43 -0.90
C LEU A 282 -13.98 -17.18 -1.43
N ALA A 283 -13.38 -16.43 -0.53
CA ALA A 283 -12.78 -15.15 -0.81
C ALA A 283 -11.41 -15.02 -0.17
N VAL A 284 -10.57 -14.20 -0.81
CA VAL A 284 -9.39 -13.60 -0.20
C VAL A 284 -9.87 -12.39 0.60
N GLU A 285 -9.67 -12.42 1.92
CA GLU A 285 -9.88 -11.26 2.78
C GLU A 285 -8.58 -10.50 2.91
N GLN A 286 -8.65 -9.20 2.68
CA GLN A 286 -7.54 -8.28 2.86
C GLN A 286 -8.00 -7.13 3.74
N GLU A 287 -7.23 -6.85 4.78
CA GLU A 287 -7.40 -5.74 5.70
C GLU A 287 -6.35 -4.67 5.39
N LEU A 288 -6.78 -3.42 5.39
CA LEU A 288 -5.97 -2.23 5.21
C LEU A 288 -6.30 -1.26 6.34
N GLU A 289 -5.31 -0.88 7.11
CA GLU A 289 -5.45 0.10 8.17
C GLU A 289 -4.52 1.29 7.93
N HIS A 290 -4.97 2.47 8.30
CA HIS A 290 -4.16 3.68 8.35
C HIS A 290 -4.40 4.41 9.65
N SER A 291 -3.34 5.01 10.17
CA SER A 291 -3.40 5.93 11.30
C SER A 291 -2.51 7.12 10.98
N LEU A 292 -3.16 8.24 10.68
CA LEU A 292 -2.56 9.42 10.09
C LEU A 292 -2.79 10.64 10.98
N SER A 293 -1.77 11.48 11.06
CA SER A 293 -1.90 12.85 11.56
C SER A 293 -2.13 13.78 10.37
N ALA A 294 -3.25 14.50 10.38
CA ALA A 294 -3.67 15.35 9.27
C ALA A 294 -3.77 16.84 9.68
N THR A 295 -3.39 17.70 8.73
CA THR A 295 -3.58 19.15 8.78
C THR A 295 -4.47 19.56 7.63
N PHE A 296 -5.53 20.31 7.93
CA PHE A 296 -6.49 20.76 6.92
C PHE A 296 -6.38 22.26 6.75
N SER A 297 -6.29 22.70 5.51
CA SER A 297 -6.36 24.10 5.12
C SER A 297 -7.41 24.30 4.04
N GLY A 298 -7.91 25.52 3.91
CA GLY A 298 -8.92 25.85 2.92
C GLY A 298 -9.62 27.15 3.26
N LYS A 299 -10.83 27.32 2.72
CA LYS A 299 -11.68 28.49 2.99
C LYS A 299 -12.93 28.09 3.74
N THR A 300 -13.41 28.96 4.63
CA THR A 300 -14.70 28.80 5.30
C THR A 300 -15.73 29.84 4.88
N LEU A 301 -17.00 29.50 5.05
CA LEU A 301 -18.13 30.37 4.76
C LEU A 301 -18.28 31.46 5.83
N VAL A 302 -18.30 32.73 5.42
CA VAL A 302 -18.63 33.88 6.27
C VAL A 302 -19.65 34.74 5.54
N LEU A 303 -20.85 34.92 6.11
CA LEU A 303 -21.95 35.70 5.51
C LEU A 303 -22.25 35.27 4.05
N ASP A 304 -22.35 33.96 3.82
CA ASP A 304 -22.56 33.34 2.50
C ASP A 304 -21.44 33.60 1.47
N GLN A 305 -20.27 34.06 1.93
CA GLN A 305 -19.08 34.25 1.11
C GLN A 305 -17.93 33.37 1.59
N CYS A 306 -17.42 32.54 0.69
CA CYS A 306 -16.24 31.70 0.93
C CYS A 306 -14.97 32.55 0.88
N SER A 307 -14.56 33.13 2.02
CA SER A 307 -13.56 34.22 2.03
C SER A 307 -12.47 34.08 3.09
N THR A 308 -12.74 33.39 4.20
CA THR A 308 -11.79 33.30 5.32
C THR A 308 -10.96 32.05 5.18
N SER A 309 -9.65 32.21 5.01
CA SER A 309 -8.73 31.07 5.01
C SER A 309 -8.57 30.52 6.43
N PHE A 310 -8.49 29.20 6.54
CA PHE A 310 -8.13 28.54 7.77
C PHE A 310 -7.02 27.53 7.52
N GLU A 311 -6.28 27.23 8.57
CA GLU A 311 -5.40 26.09 8.66
C GLU A 311 -5.56 25.52 10.06
N ARG A 312 -5.80 24.21 10.17
CA ARG A 312 -6.02 23.56 11.46
C ARG A 312 -5.23 22.26 11.57
N SER A 313 -4.36 22.28 12.57
CA SER A 313 -3.51 21.25 13.17
C SER A 313 -4.16 20.03 13.84
N GLY A 314 -3.54 18.85 13.88
CA GLY A 314 -3.84 17.85 14.91
C GLY A 314 -5.17 17.12 14.77
N TYR A 315 -5.58 16.79 13.55
CA TYR A 315 -6.57 15.73 13.38
C TYR A 315 -5.88 14.37 13.43
N ALA A 316 -6.45 13.44 14.17
CA ALA A 316 -6.17 12.01 14.00
C ALA A 316 -7.18 11.45 13.00
N PHE A 317 -6.66 10.91 11.89
CA PHE A 317 -7.43 10.26 10.85
C PHE A 317 -7.08 8.77 10.88
N ASP A 318 -8.04 7.95 11.29
CA ASP A 318 -7.92 6.51 11.26
C ASP A 318 -8.88 5.93 10.23
N GLN A 319 -8.41 4.97 9.46
CA GLN A 319 -9.18 4.28 8.44
C GLN A 319 -8.91 2.78 8.55
N THR A 320 -9.97 1.99 8.53
CA THR A 320 -9.91 0.54 8.40
C THR A 320 -10.75 0.13 7.20
N THR A 321 -10.20 -0.66 6.29
CA THR A 321 -10.90 -1.20 5.13
C THR A 321 -10.64 -2.68 5.00
N THR A 322 -11.72 -3.46 5.02
CA THR A 322 -11.68 -4.90 4.76
C THR A 322 -12.36 -5.19 3.42
N THR A 323 -11.65 -5.89 2.54
CA THR A 323 -12.15 -6.29 1.23
C THR A 323 -12.19 -7.80 1.12
N TRP A 324 -13.25 -8.34 0.52
CA TRP A 324 -13.40 -9.76 0.19
C TRP A 324 -13.48 -9.91 -1.32
N THR A 325 -12.45 -10.54 -1.91
CA THR A 325 -12.37 -10.80 -3.34
C THR A 325 -12.52 -12.29 -3.60
N GLU A 326 -13.42 -12.69 -4.48
CA GLU A 326 -13.66 -14.10 -4.80
C GLU A 326 -12.40 -14.78 -5.33
N VAL A 327 -12.10 -16.00 -4.86
CA VAL A 327 -10.90 -16.74 -5.24
C VAL A 327 -10.86 -17.10 -6.73
N THR A 328 -12.00 -17.51 -7.31
CA THR A 328 -12.06 -18.01 -8.70
C THR A 328 -12.12 -16.87 -9.72
N ASP A 329 -13.17 -16.05 -9.67
CA ASP A 329 -13.42 -15.03 -10.68
C ASP A 329 -12.66 -13.72 -10.39
N LYS A 330 -11.93 -13.64 -9.26
CA LYS A 330 -11.19 -12.46 -8.79
C LYS A 330 -12.06 -11.20 -8.73
N THR A 331 -13.36 -11.37 -8.48
CA THR A 331 -14.31 -10.26 -8.38
C THR A 331 -14.39 -9.75 -6.94
N LEU A 332 -14.45 -8.44 -6.76
CA LEU A 332 -14.69 -7.86 -5.44
C LEU A 332 -16.14 -8.15 -5.02
N LEU A 333 -16.31 -8.96 -3.97
CA LEU A 333 -17.62 -9.33 -3.45
C LEU A 333 -18.18 -8.27 -2.50
N ARG A 334 -17.30 -7.73 -1.65
CA ARG A 334 -17.65 -6.75 -0.61
C ARG A 334 -16.43 -5.91 -0.24
N SER A 335 -16.67 -4.64 0.05
CA SER A 335 -15.74 -3.78 0.76
C SER A 335 -16.44 -3.17 1.97
N ASP A 336 -15.76 -3.10 3.09
CA ASP A 336 -16.26 -2.51 4.33
C ASP A 336 -15.19 -1.53 4.83
N SER A 337 -15.49 -0.24 4.75
CA SER A 337 -14.57 0.83 5.10
C SER A 337 -15.15 1.67 6.20
N GLU A 338 -14.40 1.79 7.29
CA GLU A 338 -14.69 2.70 8.39
C GLU A 338 -13.61 3.78 8.43
N VAL A 339 -14.05 5.03 8.57
CA VAL A 339 -13.17 6.19 8.71
C VAL A 339 -13.59 6.97 9.93
N SER A 340 -12.61 7.41 10.72
CA SER A 340 -12.80 8.34 11.80
C SER A 340 -11.85 9.51 11.74
N LEU A 341 -12.39 10.69 12.01
CA LEU A 341 -11.64 11.93 12.17
C LEU A 341 -11.87 12.46 13.60
N GLU A 342 -10.81 12.47 14.40
CA GLU A 342 -10.80 12.99 15.75
C GLU A 342 -10.02 14.31 15.84
N ARG A 343 -10.57 15.27 16.58
CA ARG A 343 -9.83 16.42 17.10
C ARG A 343 -10.43 16.87 18.43
N ASP A 344 -9.59 17.28 19.37
CA ASP A 344 -9.99 17.90 20.65
C ASP A 344 -11.05 17.06 21.42
N GLY A 345 -10.96 15.73 21.31
CA GLY A 345 -11.90 14.78 21.91
C GLY A 345 -13.26 14.66 21.21
N VAL A 346 -13.45 15.32 20.07
CA VAL A 346 -14.63 15.16 19.20
C VAL A 346 -14.27 14.20 18.07
N ILE A 347 -14.98 13.06 18.02
CA ILE A 347 -14.78 12.01 17.02
C ILE A 347 -15.96 12.02 16.05
N ASN A 348 -15.67 12.19 14.77
CA ASN A 348 -16.62 11.97 13.69
C ASN A 348 -16.26 10.64 13.03
N ARG A 349 -17.24 9.76 12.87
CA ARG A 349 -17.05 8.42 12.30
C ARG A 349 -18.06 8.21 11.20
N ASN A 350 -17.62 7.59 10.12
CA ASN A 350 -18.46 7.13 9.05
C ASN A 350 -18.07 5.71 8.63
N ARG A 351 -19.03 4.92 8.17
CA ARG A 351 -18.80 3.58 7.67
C ARG A 351 -19.56 3.37 6.37
N ALA A 352 -18.86 2.86 5.37
CA ALA A 352 -19.36 2.56 4.06
C ALA A 352 -19.18 1.08 3.76
N VAL A 353 -20.24 0.42 3.31
CA VAL A 353 -20.19 -0.98 2.87
C VAL A 353 -20.65 -1.04 1.42
N SER A 354 -19.82 -1.59 0.55
CA SER A 354 -20.13 -1.86 -0.85
C SER A 354 -20.17 -3.36 -1.12
N TYR A 355 -20.96 -3.78 -2.09
CA TYR A 355 -21.08 -5.18 -2.50
C TYR A 355 -20.74 -5.38 -3.99
N GLY A 356 -19.77 -4.62 -4.51
CA GLY A 356 -19.31 -4.72 -5.90
C GLY A 356 -20.36 -4.30 -6.95
N LEU A 357 -21.42 -3.60 -6.55
CA LEU A 357 -22.43 -3.05 -7.46
C LEU A 357 -22.32 -1.52 -7.41
N PRO A 358 -21.99 -0.84 -8.52
CA PRO A 358 -21.83 0.61 -8.50
C PRO A 358 -23.16 1.29 -8.13
N THR A 359 -23.20 1.96 -6.98
CA THR A 359 -24.26 2.89 -6.60
C THR A 359 -23.77 4.33 -6.70
N ALA A 360 -24.68 5.29 -6.75
CA ALA A 360 -24.37 6.71 -6.98
C ALA A 360 -23.79 7.44 -5.75
N SER A 361 -23.36 6.74 -4.70
CA SER A 361 -22.92 7.34 -3.43
C SER A 361 -21.39 7.41 -3.36
N LEU A 362 -20.82 8.60 -3.16
CA LEU A 362 -19.36 8.81 -3.05
C LEU A 362 -18.70 8.06 -1.86
N THR A 363 -19.48 7.65 -0.86
CA THR A 363 -19.02 6.73 0.20
C THR A 363 -18.58 5.36 -0.34
N GLU A 364 -19.08 4.94 -1.51
CA GLU A 364 -18.66 3.71 -2.18
C GLU A 364 -17.33 3.88 -2.94
N PHE A 365 -16.98 5.11 -3.31
CA PHE A 365 -15.72 5.48 -3.97
C PHE A 365 -14.59 5.75 -2.96
N LEU A 366 -14.89 5.72 -1.65
CA LEU A 366 -13.89 5.90 -0.60
C LEU A 366 -12.67 4.97 -0.75
N PRO A 367 -12.84 3.66 -1.03
CA PRO A 367 -11.72 2.77 -1.26
C PRO A 367 -10.85 3.20 -2.45
N GLU A 368 -11.45 3.85 -3.46
CA GLU A 368 -10.76 4.35 -4.65
C GLU A 368 -9.98 5.63 -4.36
N LEU A 369 -10.55 6.53 -3.54
CA LEU A 369 -9.86 7.72 -3.03
C LEU A 369 -8.64 7.37 -2.16
N LEU A 370 -8.65 6.18 -1.55
CA LEU A 370 -7.59 5.68 -0.68
C LEU A 370 -6.61 4.76 -1.39
N LEU A 371 -6.82 4.43 -2.67
CA LEU A 371 -5.89 3.65 -3.49
C LEU A 371 -4.45 4.20 -3.48
N PRO A 372 -4.21 5.53 -3.54
CA PRO A 372 -2.85 6.06 -3.48
C PRO A 372 -2.13 5.72 -2.17
N LEU A 373 -2.88 5.46 -1.09
CA LEU A 373 -2.37 5.17 0.25
C LEU A 373 -2.19 3.67 0.51
N LYS A 374 -2.61 2.81 -0.42
CA LYS A 374 -2.38 1.37 -0.37
C LYS A 374 -1.14 1.01 -1.20
N PRO A 375 -0.22 0.17 -0.66
CA PRO A 375 0.85 -0.40 -1.46
C PRO A 375 0.28 -1.22 -2.64
N VAL A 376 0.80 -0.97 -3.83
CA VAL A 376 0.38 -1.66 -5.05
C VAL A 376 0.83 -3.13 -5.01
N ASP A 377 -0.09 -4.04 -5.35
CA ASP A 377 0.25 -5.45 -5.56
C ASP A 377 1.03 -5.58 -6.88
N LEU A 378 2.30 -5.95 -6.77
CA LEU A 378 3.21 -5.96 -7.91
C LEU A 378 2.85 -7.04 -8.94
N HIS A 379 2.30 -8.17 -8.50
CA HIS A 379 1.90 -9.24 -9.41
C HIS A 379 0.61 -8.89 -10.16
N ASN A 380 -0.33 -8.19 -9.53
CA ASN A 380 -1.50 -7.68 -10.25
C ASN A 380 -1.09 -6.63 -11.29
N LEU A 381 -0.07 -5.81 -11.02
CA LEU A 381 0.41 -4.80 -11.97
C LEU A 381 1.25 -5.38 -13.12
N PHE A 382 2.19 -6.28 -12.81
CA PHE A 382 3.17 -6.79 -13.78
C PHE A 382 2.83 -8.18 -14.34
N GLY A 383 1.94 -8.92 -13.68
CA GLY A 383 1.67 -10.32 -13.98
C GLY A 383 2.94 -11.16 -13.95
N ASN A 384 3.12 -11.98 -14.97
CA ASN A 384 4.32 -12.81 -15.14
C ASN A 384 5.43 -12.13 -15.97
N ALA A 385 5.41 -10.80 -16.07
CA ALA A 385 6.42 -10.08 -16.83
C ALA A 385 7.78 -10.14 -16.15
N LEU A 386 8.83 -10.41 -16.94
CA LEU A 386 10.21 -10.38 -16.47
C LEU A 386 10.67 -8.92 -16.35
N LEU A 387 11.02 -8.50 -15.14
CA LEU A 387 11.51 -7.16 -14.82
C LEU A 387 13.02 -7.09 -15.05
N LYS A 388 13.42 -6.24 -15.99
CA LYS A 388 14.82 -5.96 -16.36
C LYS A 388 14.92 -4.53 -16.87
N PRO A 389 16.01 -3.78 -16.61
CA PRO A 389 16.20 -2.44 -17.14
C PRO A 389 15.90 -2.34 -18.64
N GLY A 390 15.09 -1.35 -19.01
CA GLY A 390 14.63 -1.10 -20.38
C GLY A 390 13.38 -1.89 -20.79
N ASN A 391 12.90 -2.85 -20.00
CA ASN A 391 11.65 -3.55 -20.30
C ASN A 391 10.44 -2.64 -20.09
N THR A 392 9.43 -2.84 -20.92
CA THR A 392 8.14 -2.16 -20.83
C THR A 392 7.02 -3.17 -20.88
N GLY A 393 5.87 -2.84 -20.30
CA GLY A 393 4.68 -3.66 -20.43
C GLY A 393 3.41 -2.88 -20.14
N ALA A 394 2.29 -3.57 -20.26
CA ALA A 394 0.97 -3.03 -20.01
C ALA A 394 0.06 -4.10 -19.40
N ASN A 395 -0.74 -3.72 -18.42
CA ASN A 395 -1.78 -4.56 -17.83
C ASN A 395 -2.93 -3.70 -17.29
N ASP A 396 -4.18 -4.09 -17.55
CA ASP A 396 -5.40 -3.45 -17.01
C ASP A 396 -5.39 -1.91 -16.99
N GLY A 397 -5.10 -1.29 -18.14
CA GLY A 397 -5.07 0.18 -18.28
C GLY A 397 -3.83 0.86 -17.71
N TRP A 398 -2.89 0.10 -17.14
CA TRP A 398 -1.60 0.59 -16.69
C TRP A 398 -0.50 0.22 -17.68
N THR A 399 0.41 1.15 -17.92
CA THR A 399 1.65 0.92 -18.68
C THR A 399 2.83 1.19 -17.77
N TRP A 400 3.90 0.42 -17.94
CA TRP A 400 5.07 0.54 -17.10
C TRP A 400 6.36 0.42 -17.91
N THR A 401 7.43 1.03 -17.38
CA THR A 401 8.78 1.03 -17.92
C THR A 401 9.76 0.82 -16.78
N VAL A 402 10.60 -0.21 -16.90
CA VAL A 402 11.64 -0.55 -15.94
C VAL A 402 12.85 0.33 -16.23
N GLY A 403 13.21 1.15 -15.27
CA GLY A 403 14.39 2.00 -15.28
C GLY A 403 15.63 1.29 -14.72
N ASP A 404 16.47 2.07 -14.05
CA ASP A 404 17.78 1.63 -13.59
C ASP A 404 17.71 0.71 -12.36
N VAL A 405 18.80 -0.05 -12.18
CA VAL A 405 19.07 -0.77 -10.95
C VAL A 405 19.43 0.24 -9.86
N ILE A 406 18.78 0.12 -8.71
CA ILE A 406 18.98 1.01 -7.57
C ILE A 406 19.47 0.22 -6.35
N PRO A 407 20.39 0.79 -5.54
CA PRO A 407 20.67 0.23 -4.24
C PRO A 407 19.49 0.50 -3.28
N THR A 408 19.14 -0.51 -2.51
CA THR A 408 18.25 -0.43 -1.33
C THR A 408 19.06 -0.83 -0.08
N SER A 409 18.49 -0.72 1.13
CA SER A 409 19.23 -0.88 2.40
C SER A 409 20.14 -2.11 2.42
N ASP A 410 19.64 -3.26 1.94
CA ASP A 410 20.35 -4.54 1.96
C ASP A 410 20.32 -5.30 0.62
N ASN A 411 19.65 -4.75 -0.40
CA ASN A 411 19.41 -5.42 -1.68
C ASN A 411 19.60 -4.48 -2.88
N LEU A 412 19.73 -5.06 -4.07
CA LEU A 412 19.53 -4.33 -5.33
C LEU A 412 18.05 -4.43 -5.73
N GLY A 413 17.50 -3.32 -6.21
CA GLY A 413 16.14 -3.24 -6.72
C GLY A 413 16.08 -2.59 -8.09
N LEU A 414 14.87 -2.46 -8.62
CA LEU A 414 14.57 -1.75 -9.86
C LEU A 414 13.69 -0.55 -9.55
N LYS A 415 13.98 0.56 -10.21
CA LYS A 415 13.05 1.68 -10.29
C LYS A 415 12.10 1.46 -11.47
N VAL A 416 10.80 1.45 -11.23
CA VAL A 416 9.78 1.24 -12.26
C VAL A 416 8.86 2.45 -12.32
N TYR A 417 8.70 3.00 -13.52
CA TYR A 417 7.76 4.08 -13.80
C TYR A 417 6.48 3.49 -14.35
N VAL A 418 5.34 3.87 -13.80
CA VAL A 418 4.04 3.30 -14.14
C VAL A 418 3.05 4.44 -14.32
N LYS A 419 2.16 4.32 -15.30
CA LYS A 419 1.15 5.34 -15.61
C LYS A 419 -0.13 4.71 -16.13
N ASN A 420 -1.27 5.30 -15.79
CA ASN A 420 -2.57 4.85 -16.27
C ASN A 420 -2.91 5.52 -17.62
N THR A 421 -3.23 4.73 -18.64
CA THR A 421 -3.53 5.23 -19.98
C THR A 421 -4.94 5.77 -20.12
N ASP A 422 -5.87 5.35 -19.27
CA ASP A 422 -7.28 5.71 -19.39
C ASP A 422 -7.53 7.10 -18.78
N VAL A 423 -6.91 7.39 -17.62
CA VAL A 423 -6.98 8.70 -16.96
C VAL A 423 -6.28 9.80 -17.77
N GLU A 424 -5.12 9.49 -18.38
CA GLU A 424 -4.33 10.43 -19.20
C GLU A 424 -5.10 11.02 -20.39
N GLN A 425 -6.11 10.31 -20.91
CA GLN A 425 -6.78 10.71 -22.14
C GLN A 425 -7.88 11.77 -21.93
N CYS A 426 -8.50 11.84 -20.74
CA CYS A 426 -9.72 12.63 -20.56
C CYS A 426 -9.90 13.31 -19.19
N LEU A 427 -9.30 12.81 -18.11
CA LEU A 427 -9.66 13.20 -16.73
C LEU A 427 -8.50 13.86 -15.98
N GLY A 428 -7.26 13.45 -16.25
CA GLY A 428 -6.09 14.06 -15.63
C GLY A 428 -4.84 13.20 -15.83
N HIS A 429 -4.17 12.82 -14.75
CA HIS A 429 -3.04 11.89 -14.80
C HIS A 429 -3.03 10.99 -13.57
N ALA A 430 -2.52 9.76 -13.74
CA ALA A 430 -2.23 8.87 -12.63
C ALA A 430 -0.90 8.18 -12.90
N GLN A 431 0.11 8.54 -12.14
CA GLN A 431 1.49 8.10 -12.31
C GLN A 431 2.03 7.61 -10.97
N MET A 432 2.88 6.60 -11.02
CA MET A 432 3.58 6.12 -9.84
C MET A 432 5.02 5.76 -10.19
N THR A 433 5.89 5.97 -9.21
CA THR A 433 7.27 5.51 -9.23
C THR A 433 7.43 4.47 -8.14
N LEU A 434 7.81 3.25 -8.53
CA LEU A 434 7.96 2.12 -7.64
C LEU A 434 9.43 1.72 -7.52
N HIS A 435 9.88 1.44 -6.31
CA HIS A 435 11.12 0.72 -6.07
C HIS A 435 10.76 -0.71 -5.69
N VAL A 436 11.19 -1.67 -6.50
CA VAL A 436 10.82 -3.08 -6.36
C VAL A 436 12.07 -3.93 -6.18
N ILE A 437 11.99 -4.94 -5.33
CA ILE A 437 13.07 -5.89 -5.07
C ILE A 437 12.59 -7.32 -5.33
N PRO A 438 13.49 -8.26 -5.66
CA PRO A 438 13.13 -9.67 -5.74
C PRO A 438 12.60 -10.19 -4.40
N GLY A 439 11.64 -11.12 -4.41
CA GLY A 439 11.14 -11.75 -3.19
C GLY A 439 10.02 -10.97 -2.47
N SER A 440 9.61 -9.79 -2.97
CA SER A 440 8.61 -8.93 -2.33
C SER A 440 7.36 -8.80 -3.21
N PRO A 441 6.14 -9.05 -2.67
CA PRO A 441 4.90 -8.86 -3.42
C PRO A 441 4.44 -7.39 -3.48
N TRP A 442 5.06 -6.51 -2.68
CA TRP A 442 4.80 -5.07 -2.62
C TRP A 442 6.08 -4.26 -2.88
N PRO A 443 5.97 -3.00 -3.36
CA PRO A 443 7.11 -2.12 -3.51
C PRO A 443 7.70 -1.72 -2.16
N VAL A 444 9.03 -1.58 -2.08
CA VAL A 444 9.71 -1.07 -0.88
C VAL A 444 9.69 0.46 -0.78
N MET A 445 9.42 1.13 -1.89
CA MET A 445 9.08 2.55 -1.93
C MET A 445 8.09 2.78 -3.06
N GLN A 446 7.07 3.59 -2.78
CA GLN A 446 6.05 3.98 -3.74
C GLN A 446 5.82 5.48 -3.62
N GLN A 447 5.91 6.17 -4.76
CA GLN A 447 5.48 7.55 -4.90
C GLN A 447 4.33 7.59 -5.89
N VAL A 448 3.22 8.20 -5.52
CA VAL A 448 2.01 8.30 -6.33
C VAL A 448 1.71 9.77 -6.60
N ASP A 449 1.43 10.12 -7.85
CA ASP A 449 0.96 11.42 -8.28
C ASP A 449 -0.30 11.24 -9.13
N MET A 450 -1.41 11.79 -8.65
CA MET A 450 -2.72 11.60 -9.25
C MET A 450 -3.51 12.91 -9.27
N LYS A 451 -4.18 13.15 -10.40
CA LYS A 451 -5.17 14.21 -10.62
C LYS A 451 -6.31 13.64 -11.44
N ILE A 452 -7.54 13.81 -10.96
CA ILE A 452 -8.77 13.26 -11.55
C ILE A 452 -9.79 14.38 -11.75
#